data_AF-A0A535RKC4-F1
#
_entry.id   AF-A0A535RKC4-F1
#
_cell.length_a   1.000
_cell.length_b   1.000
_cell.length_c   1.000
_cell.angle_alpha   90.00
_cell.angle_beta   90.00
_cell.angle_gamma   90.00
#
_symmetry.space_group_name_H-M   'P 1'
#
loop_
_entity.id
_entity.type
_entity.pdbx_description
1 polymer ?
#
loop_
_entity_poly.entity_id
_entity_poly.type
_entity_poly.pdbx_seq_one_letter_code
_entity_poly.pdbx_strand_id
1 'polypeptide(L)'
;MKDAIVIPVSALRRIFVTLLVLIVLILLVLVIRTQLFRAGVASLFAPSAAEVIDRNAYQAVFLTNGATYFGKLQPQGDDWFLLTDVFYLSASDQTSTQLIKRGSEAQGPKEPMIISKEQVLFIENLRDDGDIVTLIKKFKSGQVPSASPPPATAAPTTSRPSATPSASASR
;
A
#
# COMPACT_ATOMS: atom_id res chain seq x y z
N MET A 1 52.82 -54.79 -32.03
CA MET A 1 53.29 -53.53 -31.40
C MET A 1 52.03 -52.74 -31.09
N LYS A 2 51.82 -52.31 -29.84
CA LYS A 2 50.61 -51.59 -29.43
C LYS A 2 50.81 -50.11 -29.77
N ASP A 3 49.96 -49.56 -30.63
CA ASP A 3 49.98 -48.15 -30.98
C ASP A 3 49.69 -47.31 -29.72
N ALA A 4 50.69 -46.55 -29.27
CA ALA A 4 50.54 -45.62 -28.18
C ALA A 4 49.91 -44.33 -28.72
N ILE A 5 48.61 -44.13 -28.44
CA ILE A 5 47.91 -42.89 -28.76
C ILE A 5 48.37 -41.80 -27.79
N VAL A 6 49.19 -40.88 -28.28
CA VAL A 6 49.64 -39.71 -27.51
C VAL A 6 48.56 -38.64 -27.60
N ILE A 7 47.79 -38.47 -26.52
CA ILE A 7 46.79 -37.41 -26.44
C ILE A 7 47.50 -36.11 -26.05
N PRO A 8 47.46 -35.06 -26.88
CA PRO A 8 48.08 -33.79 -26.52
C PRO A 8 47.31 -33.16 -25.34
N VAL A 9 48.04 -32.71 -24.33
CA VAL A 9 47.49 -32.14 -23.08
C VAL A 9 46.53 -30.96 -23.36
N SER A 10 46.73 -30.25 -24.47
CA SER A 10 45.85 -29.16 -24.92
C SER A 10 44.46 -29.64 -25.33
N ALA A 11 44.34 -30.84 -25.92
CA ALA A 11 43.05 -31.44 -26.26
C ALA A 11 42.31 -31.88 -24.99
N LEU A 12 43.03 -32.47 -24.03
CA LEU A 12 42.46 -32.88 -22.75
C LEU A 12 41.94 -31.67 -21.96
N ARG A 13 42.70 -30.57 -21.89
CA ARG A 13 42.29 -29.33 -21.21
C ARG A 13 41.02 -28.72 -21.83
N ARG A 14 40.89 -28.72 -23.16
CA ARG A 14 39.69 -28.21 -23.84
C ARG A 14 38.45 -29.02 -23.47
N ILE A 15 38.56 -30.35 -23.48
CA ILE A 15 37.45 -31.26 -23.11
C ILE A 15 37.00 -31.00 -21.67
N PHE A 16 37.94 -30.87 -20.73
CA PHE A 16 37.61 -30.57 -19.33
C PHE A 16 36.94 -29.21 -19.16
N VAL A 17 37.42 -28.17 -19.86
CA VAL A 17 36.79 -26.83 -19.82
C VAL A 17 35.38 -26.87 -20.40
N THR A 18 35.16 -27.55 -21.53
CA THR A 18 33.84 -27.69 -22.13
C THR A 18 32.88 -28.44 -21.21
N LEU A 19 33.33 -29.51 -20.56
CA LEU A 19 32.52 -30.26 -19.59
C LEU A 19 32.15 -29.38 -18.37
N LEU A 20 33.11 -28.61 -17.84
CA LEU A 20 32.88 -27.72 -16.71
C LEU A 20 31.87 -26.61 -17.04
N VAL A 21 31.98 -26.02 -18.24
CA VAL A 21 31.01 -25.03 -18.73
C VAL A 21 29.61 -25.65 -18.85
N LEU A 22 29.51 -26.86 -19.38
CA LEU A 22 28.23 -27.56 -19.52
C LEU A 22 27.58 -27.87 -18.17
N ILE A 23 28.38 -28.30 -17.18
CA ILE A 23 27.90 -28.53 -15.80
C ILE A 23 27.39 -27.23 -15.18
N VAL A 24 28.13 -26.13 -15.31
CA VAL A 24 27.70 -24.82 -14.79
C VAL A 24 26.39 -24.38 -15.46
N LEU A 25 26.23 -24.61 -16.76
CA LEU A 25 25.02 -24.24 -17.50
C LEU A 25 23.80 -25.08 -17.06
N ILE A 26 23.98 -26.37 -16.81
CA ILE A 26 22.93 -27.24 -16.25
C ILE A 26 22.53 -26.78 -14.85
N LEU A 27 23.50 -26.46 -13.99
CA LEU A 27 23.22 -25.95 -12.64
C LEU A 27 22.48 -24.61 -12.69
N LEU A 28 22.84 -23.72 -13.62
CA LEU A 28 22.13 -22.45 -13.83
C LEU A 28 20.65 -22.67 -14.19
N VAL A 29 20.37 -23.58 -15.12
CA VAL A 29 18.99 -23.92 -15.53
C VAL A 29 18.20 -24.50 -14.37
N LEU A 30 18.80 -25.38 -13.55
CA LEU A 30 18.15 -25.96 -12.37
C LEU A 30 17.85 -24.89 -11.30
N VAL A 31 18.77 -23.95 -11.08
CA VAL A 31 18.55 -22.82 -10.15
C VAL A 31 17.44 -21.90 -10.66
N ILE A 32 17.44 -21.53 -11.94
CA ILE A 32 16.39 -20.69 -12.52
C ILE A 32 15.03 -21.38 -12.43
N ARG A 33 14.95 -22.67 -12.76
CA ARG A 33 13.71 -23.46 -12.68
C ARG A 33 13.16 -23.51 -11.24
N THR A 34 14.03 -23.72 -10.25
CA THR A 34 13.61 -23.78 -8.85
C THR A 34 13.20 -22.42 -8.30
N GLN A 35 13.89 -21.34 -8.66
CA GLN A 35 13.52 -19.99 -8.25
C GLN A 35 12.18 -19.55 -8.86
N LEU A 36 11.96 -19.80 -10.15
CA LEU A 36 10.70 -19.48 -10.82
C LEU A 36 9.52 -20.30 -10.27
N PHE A 37 9.74 -21.58 -9.95
CA PHE A 37 8.71 -22.43 -9.34
C PHE A 37 8.37 -21.99 -7.91
N ARG A 38 9.37 -21.63 -7.11
CA ARG A 38 9.16 -21.12 -5.74
C ARG A 38 8.41 -19.78 -5.74
N ALA A 39 8.76 -18.86 -6.64
CA ALA A 39 8.10 -17.56 -6.76
C ALA A 39 6.66 -17.70 -7.27
N GLY A 40 6.43 -18.52 -8.30
CA GLY A 40 5.10 -18.70 -8.91
C GLY A 40 4.10 -19.47 -8.04
N VAL A 41 4.55 -20.48 -7.29
CA VAL A 41 3.66 -21.22 -6.38
C VAL A 41 3.33 -20.39 -5.15
N ALA A 42 4.30 -19.66 -4.58
CA ALA A 42 4.05 -18.83 -3.40
C ALA A 42 3.06 -17.68 -3.67
N SER A 43 3.10 -17.05 -4.85
CA SER A 43 2.15 -15.99 -5.21
C SER A 43 0.71 -16.50 -5.43
N LEU A 44 0.53 -17.77 -5.79
CA LEU A 44 -0.80 -18.37 -5.99
C LEU A 44 -1.50 -18.72 -4.67
N PHE A 45 -0.74 -18.88 -3.59
CA PHE A 45 -1.24 -19.24 -2.27
C PHE A 45 -1.04 -18.13 -1.22
N ALA A 46 -0.57 -16.95 -1.63
CA ALA A 46 -0.48 -15.80 -0.74
C ALA A 46 -1.91 -15.27 -0.49
N PRO A 47 -2.38 -15.25 0.78
CA PRO A 47 -3.69 -14.69 1.07
C PRO A 47 -3.70 -13.23 0.63
N SER A 48 -4.68 -12.87 -0.19
CA SER A 48 -4.85 -11.49 -0.60
C SER A 48 -5.07 -10.62 0.64
N ALA A 49 -4.71 -9.34 0.61
CA ALA A 49 -4.97 -8.44 1.74
C ALA A 49 -6.46 -8.47 2.17
N ALA A 50 -7.38 -8.76 1.23
CA ALA A 50 -8.80 -8.94 1.47
C ALA A 50 -9.16 -10.11 2.39
N GLU A 51 -8.31 -11.14 2.47
CA GLU A 51 -8.49 -12.33 3.29
C GLU A 51 -8.03 -12.13 4.74
N VAL A 52 -7.15 -11.14 4.98
CA VAL A 52 -6.61 -10.80 6.30
C VAL A 52 -7.42 -9.67 6.98
N ILE A 53 -8.32 -8.99 6.25
CA ILE A 53 -9.21 -7.98 6.83
C ILE A 53 -10.23 -8.66 7.74
N ASP A 54 -10.21 -8.31 9.03
CA ASP A 54 -11.20 -8.77 9.99
C ASP A 54 -12.46 -7.92 9.88
N ARG A 55 -13.51 -8.47 9.26
CA ARG A 55 -14.80 -7.79 9.06
C ARG A 55 -15.50 -7.43 10.38
N ASN A 56 -15.13 -8.07 11.49
CA ASN A 56 -15.67 -7.78 12.82
C ASN A 56 -14.92 -6.65 13.53
N ALA A 57 -13.68 -6.37 13.14
CA ALA A 57 -12.87 -5.26 13.65
C ALA A 57 -13.17 -3.94 12.90
N TYR A 58 -12.75 -2.81 13.47
CA TYR A 58 -12.56 -1.59 12.68
C TYR A 58 -11.17 -1.63 12.04
N GLN A 59 -11.00 -0.95 10.91
CA GLN A 59 -9.73 -0.83 10.21
C GLN A 59 -9.23 0.61 10.25
N ALA A 60 -7.92 0.78 10.41
CA ALA A 60 -7.24 2.00 9.99
C ALA A 60 -6.75 1.84 8.55
N VAL A 61 -7.10 2.78 7.68
CA VAL A 61 -6.74 2.80 6.26
C VAL A 61 -5.86 4.02 6.01
N PHE A 62 -4.60 3.76 5.67
CA PHE A 62 -3.61 4.79 5.40
C PHE A 62 -3.49 4.97 3.89
N LEU A 63 -3.74 6.19 3.41
CA LEU A 63 -3.73 6.51 1.99
C LEU A 63 -2.39 7.11 1.55
N THR A 64 -2.08 6.99 0.26
CA THR A 64 -0.88 7.54 -0.39
C THR A 64 -0.72 9.05 -0.24
N ASN A 65 -1.84 9.77 -0.08
CA ASN A 65 -1.85 11.22 0.15
C ASN A 65 -1.62 11.62 1.62
N GLY A 66 -1.32 10.66 2.50
CA GLY A 66 -1.10 10.89 3.92
C GLY A 66 -2.37 10.96 4.77
N ALA A 67 -3.57 10.84 4.18
CA ALA A 67 -4.81 10.77 4.94
C ALA A 67 -4.97 9.41 5.61
N THR A 68 -5.49 9.42 6.85
CA THR A 68 -5.86 8.20 7.58
C THR A 68 -7.35 8.24 7.90
N TYR A 69 -8.03 7.16 7.54
CA TYR A 69 -9.44 6.94 7.86
C TYR A 69 -9.62 5.70 8.72
N PHE A 70 -10.62 5.75 9.60
CA PHE A 70 -11.01 4.62 10.45
C PHE A 70 -12.43 4.22 10.12
N GLY A 71 -12.72 2.93 10.01
CA GLY A 71 -14.08 2.49 9.69
C GLY A 71 -14.19 0.98 9.51
N LYS A 72 -15.31 0.54 8.94
CA LYS A 72 -15.57 -0.85 8.57
C LYS A 72 -15.25 -1.05 7.10
N LEU A 73 -14.16 -1.77 6.84
CA LEU A 73 -13.60 -1.98 5.51
C LEU A 73 -14.12 -3.28 4.91
N GLN A 74 -14.60 -3.19 3.67
CA GLN A 74 -15.01 -4.33 2.88
C GLN A 74 -14.36 -4.27 1.50
N PRO A 75 -13.71 -5.35 1.02
CA PRO A 75 -13.26 -5.46 -0.36
C PRO A 75 -14.46 -5.53 -1.30
N GLN A 76 -14.37 -4.82 -2.43
CA GLN A 76 -15.35 -4.82 -3.50
C GLN A 76 -14.65 -5.11 -4.82
N GLY A 77 -14.74 -6.37 -5.27
CA GLY A 77 -13.98 -6.86 -6.41
C GLY A 77 -12.47 -6.72 -6.23
N ASP A 78 -11.76 -6.58 -7.35
CA ASP A 78 -10.30 -6.59 -7.37
C ASP A 78 -9.68 -5.21 -7.13
N ASP A 79 -10.39 -4.13 -7.45
CA ASP A 79 -9.79 -2.79 -7.51
C ASP A 79 -10.23 -1.84 -6.40
N TRP A 80 -11.29 -2.17 -5.66
CA TRP A 80 -11.92 -1.23 -4.74
C TRP A 80 -12.06 -1.76 -3.31
N PHE A 81 -12.01 -0.83 -2.36
CA PHE A 81 -12.48 -0.99 -1.01
C PHE A 81 -13.67 -0.06 -0.74
N LEU A 82 -14.63 -0.56 0.04
CA LEU A 82 -15.73 0.20 0.59
C LEU A 82 -15.48 0.38 2.09
N LEU A 83 -15.41 1.63 2.54
CA LEU A 83 -15.27 1.97 3.95
C LEU A 83 -16.58 2.60 4.44
N THR A 84 -17.18 2.00 5.46
CA THR A 84 -18.42 2.46 6.11
C THR A 84 -18.16 2.89 7.54
N ASP A 85 -19.07 3.69 8.11
CA ASP A 85 -18.91 4.26 9.45
C ASP A 85 -17.55 4.95 9.62
N VAL A 86 -17.31 5.93 8.75
CA VAL A 86 -15.99 6.50 8.50
C VAL A 86 -15.68 7.62 9.49
N PHE A 87 -14.50 7.56 10.11
CA PHE A 87 -13.97 8.58 11.02
C PHE A 87 -12.57 9.02 10.59
N TYR A 88 -12.18 10.22 11.00
CA TYR A 88 -10.81 10.72 10.89
C TYR A 88 -10.45 11.53 12.14
N LEU A 89 -9.16 11.72 12.36
CA LEU A 89 -8.67 12.54 13.46
C LEU A 89 -8.39 13.95 12.95
N SER A 90 -8.88 14.95 13.69
CA SER A 90 -8.51 16.34 13.49
C SER A 90 -7.64 16.80 14.64
N ALA A 91 -6.50 17.41 14.31
CA ALA A 91 -5.73 18.18 15.27
C ALA A 91 -6.41 19.55 15.40
N SER A 92 -7.17 19.75 16.47
CA SER A 92 -7.57 21.09 16.90
C SER A 92 -6.37 21.78 17.55
N ASP A 93 -6.24 23.10 17.37
CA ASP A 93 -5.07 23.87 17.81
C ASP A 93 -4.65 23.54 19.25
N GLN A 94 -3.43 23.01 19.34
CA GLN A 94 -2.52 22.92 20.48
C GLN A 94 -2.65 21.86 21.59
N THR A 95 -3.62 20.94 21.67
CA THR A 95 -3.44 19.81 22.65
C THR A 95 -4.37 18.61 22.54
N SER A 96 -5.41 18.63 21.70
CA SER A 96 -6.38 17.54 21.64
C SER A 96 -6.58 17.04 20.21
N THR A 97 -6.37 15.73 20.04
CA THR A 97 -6.79 15.01 18.84
C THR A 97 -8.27 14.67 19.00
N GLN A 98 -9.11 15.16 18.10
CA GLN A 98 -10.54 14.89 18.12
C GLN A 98 -10.93 13.90 17.02
N LEU A 99 -11.76 12.91 17.38
CA LEU A 99 -12.36 12.01 16.42
C LEU A 99 -13.58 12.67 15.77
N ILE A 100 -13.61 12.72 14.43
CA ILE A 100 -14.69 13.32 13.65
C ILE A 100 -15.31 12.23 12.77
N LYS A 101 -16.64 12.16 12.77
CA LYS A 101 -17.39 11.30 11.84
C LYS A 101 -17.54 11.99 10.49
N ARG A 102 -17.16 11.30 9.43
CA ARG A 102 -17.33 11.77 8.04
C ARG A 102 -18.81 11.72 7.64
N GLY A 103 -19.24 12.66 6.81
CA GLY A 103 -20.60 12.78 6.27
C GLY A 103 -21.33 14.06 6.69
N SER A 104 -20.86 14.71 7.77
CA SER A 104 -21.44 15.97 8.26
C SER A 104 -20.72 17.22 7.73
N GLU A 105 -19.76 17.06 6.82
CA GLU A 105 -19.05 18.17 6.18
C GLU A 105 -19.96 18.98 5.25
N ALA A 106 -19.55 20.19 4.89
CA ALA A 106 -20.29 21.03 3.93
C ALA A 106 -20.50 20.34 2.56
N GLN A 107 -19.59 19.43 2.18
CA GLN A 107 -19.73 18.63 0.96
C GLN A 107 -20.76 17.49 1.10
N GLY A 108 -21.19 17.16 2.32
CA GLY A 108 -22.22 16.17 2.63
C GLY A 108 -22.02 14.80 1.99
N PRO A 109 -20.82 14.18 2.06
CA PRO A 109 -20.60 12.92 1.37
C PRO A 109 -21.44 11.78 1.99
N LYS A 110 -22.10 11.00 1.13
CA LYS A 110 -22.82 9.79 1.57
C LYS A 110 -21.84 8.62 1.76
N GLU A 111 -22.18 7.71 2.67
CA GLU A 111 -21.52 6.40 2.76
C GLU A 111 -21.95 5.45 1.63
N PRO A 112 -21.08 4.49 1.21
CA PRO A 112 -19.72 4.26 1.69
C PRO A 112 -18.69 5.21 1.06
N MET A 113 -17.53 5.35 1.71
CA MET A 113 -16.35 5.90 1.04
C MET A 113 -15.74 4.82 0.14
N ILE A 114 -15.63 5.12 -1.15
CA ILE A 114 -15.07 4.23 -2.17
C ILE A 114 -13.59 4.59 -2.34
N ILE A 115 -12.71 3.61 -2.17
CA ILE A 115 -11.25 3.81 -2.15
C ILE A 115 -10.62 2.84 -3.14
N SER A 116 -9.77 3.32 -4.05
CA SER A 116 -8.96 2.45 -4.91
C SER A 116 -7.93 1.72 -4.07
N LYS A 117 -7.77 0.41 -4.26
CA LYS A 117 -6.73 -0.37 -3.56
C LYS A 117 -5.32 0.14 -3.85
N GLU A 118 -5.08 0.72 -5.03
CA GLU A 118 -3.79 1.31 -5.41
C GLU A 118 -3.44 2.57 -4.61
N GLN A 119 -4.44 3.22 -4.01
CA GLN A 119 -4.24 4.42 -3.19
C GLN A 119 -4.09 4.08 -1.70
N VAL A 120 -4.12 2.80 -1.31
CA VAL A 120 -3.93 2.35 0.06
C VAL A 120 -2.47 1.93 0.27
N LEU A 121 -1.80 2.55 1.23
CA LEU A 121 -0.44 2.20 1.63
C LEU A 121 -0.42 0.92 2.47
N PHE A 122 -1.28 0.88 3.50
CA PHE A 122 -1.47 -0.30 4.36
C PHE A 122 -2.76 -0.18 5.15
N ILE A 123 -3.20 -1.32 5.71
CA ILE A 123 -4.42 -1.48 6.48
C ILE A 123 -4.06 -2.15 7.81
N GLU A 124 -4.63 -1.67 8.90
CA GLU A 124 -4.50 -2.31 10.21
C GLU A 124 -5.87 -2.69 10.76
N ASN A 125 -6.02 -3.94 11.22
CA ASN A 125 -7.16 -4.34 12.04
C ASN A 125 -6.97 -3.78 13.46
N LEU A 126 -7.92 -2.98 13.92
CA LEU A 126 -7.86 -2.36 15.24
C LEU A 126 -8.37 -3.32 16.31
N ARG A 127 -7.68 -3.35 17.45
CA ARG A 127 -8.14 -4.09 18.63
C ARG A 127 -9.39 -3.43 19.22
N ASP A 128 -10.27 -4.25 19.79
CA ASP A 128 -11.49 -3.79 20.43
C ASP A 128 -11.27 -2.88 21.64
N ASP A 129 -10.12 -3.01 22.29
CA ASP A 129 -9.67 -2.24 23.46
C ASP A 129 -8.79 -1.03 23.09
N GLY A 130 -8.54 -0.80 21.80
CA GLY A 130 -7.74 0.34 21.34
C GLY A 130 -8.44 1.67 21.58
N ASP A 131 -7.64 2.74 21.76
CA ASP A 131 -8.15 4.08 22.04
C ASP A 131 -9.13 4.55 20.95
N ILE A 132 -8.77 4.40 19.68
CA ILE A 132 -9.63 4.80 18.55
C ILE A 132 -10.98 4.07 18.57
N VAL A 133 -10.97 2.75 18.77
CA VAL A 133 -12.22 1.97 18.84
C VAL A 133 -13.04 2.36 20.06
N THR A 134 -12.40 2.65 21.18
CA THR A 134 -13.04 3.17 22.39
C THR A 134 -13.67 4.55 22.14
N LEU A 135 -12.99 5.45 21.44
CA LEU A 135 -13.53 6.75 21.04
C LEU A 135 -14.73 6.60 20.11
N ILE A 136 -14.67 5.69 19.12
CA ILE A 136 -15.80 5.39 18.23
C ILE A 136 -16.99 4.87 19.03
N LYS A 137 -16.77 3.94 19.98
CA LYS A 137 -17.82 3.41 20.87
C LYS A 137 -18.46 4.53 21.70
N LYS A 138 -17.66 5.42 22.29
CA LYS A 138 -18.14 6.58 23.05
C LYS A 138 -18.88 7.60 22.18
N PHE A 139 -18.42 7.84 20.95
CA PHE A 139 -19.12 8.68 19.98
C PHE A 139 -20.50 8.10 19.66
N LYS A 140 -20.57 6.80 19.37
CA LYS A 140 -21.83 6.09 19.08
C LYS A 140 -22.80 6.05 20.25
N SER A 141 -22.30 6.06 21.49
CA SER A 141 -23.15 6.14 22.69
C SER A 141 -23.56 7.57 23.06
N GLY A 142 -23.17 8.58 22.27
CA GLY A 142 -23.48 9.99 22.51
C GLY A 142 -22.66 10.65 23.61
N GLN A 143 -21.58 10.01 24.07
CA GLN A 143 -20.71 10.52 25.15
C GLN A 143 -19.62 11.48 24.64
N VAL A 144 -19.44 11.60 23.32
CA VAL A 144 -18.50 12.55 22.70
C VAL A 144 -19.30 13.50 21.80
N PRO A 145 -19.19 14.83 21.97
CA PRO A 145 -19.80 15.78 21.04
C PRO A 145 -19.28 15.53 19.63
N SER A 146 -20.19 15.54 18.65
CA SER A 146 -19.78 15.57 17.24
C SER A 146 -19.00 16.86 17.01
N ALA A 147 -17.70 16.75 16.73
CA ALA A 147 -16.92 17.89 16.28
C ALA A 147 -17.57 18.45 15.02
N SER A 148 -17.77 19.77 14.95
CA SER A 148 -17.99 20.39 13.66
C SER A 148 -16.78 20.10 12.76
N PRO A 149 -16.99 19.64 11.52
CA PRO A 149 -15.88 19.33 10.64
C PRO A 149 -15.04 20.58 10.37
N PRO A 150 -13.70 20.43 10.17
CA PRO A 150 -12.86 21.52 9.72
C PRO A 150 -13.43 22.11 8.43
N PRO A 151 -13.31 23.43 8.20
CA PRO A 151 -13.68 24.03 6.92
C PRO A 151 -12.98 23.25 5.80
N ALA A 152 -13.75 22.86 4.77
CA ALA A 152 -13.31 22.00 3.68
C ALA A 152 -11.89 22.39 3.23
N THR A 153 -10.91 21.53 3.52
CA THR A 153 -9.52 21.74 3.11
C THR A 153 -9.52 21.99 1.61
N ALA A 154 -8.97 23.14 1.24
CA ALA A 154 -8.82 23.59 -0.13
C ALA A 154 -8.30 22.44 -1.01
N ALA A 155 -8.92 22.30 -2.18
CA ALA A 155 -8.36 21.56 -3.30
C ALA A 155 -6.84 21.85 -3.42
N PRO A 156 -6.03 20.90 -3.90
CA PRO A 156 -4.60 21.14 -4.09
C PRO A 156 -4.42 22.41 -4.91
N THR A 157 -3.91 23.48 -4.29
CA THR A 157 -3.50 24.68 -4.99
C THR A 157 -2.30 24.28 -5.84
N THR A 158 -2.54 23.94 -7.10
CA THR A 158 -1.53 24.02 -8.14
C THR A 158 -1.05 25.47 -8.15
N SER A 159 0.11 25.71 -7.55
CA SER A 159 0.79 27.01 -7.57
C SER A 159 1.16 27.33 -9.01
N ARG A 160 0.29 28.10 -9.68
CA ARG A 160 0.62 28.76 -10.95
C ARG A 160 1.61 29.87 -10.63
N PRO A 161 2.85 29.87 -11.14
CA PRO A 161 3.75 31.01 -10.97
C PRO A 161 3.13 32.25 -11.62
N SER A 162 2.90 33.28 -10.81
CA SER A 162 2.40 34.58 -11.24
C SER A 162 3.43 35.26 -12.15
N ALA A 163 3.04 35.61 -13.37
CA ALA A 163 3.85 36.45 -14.24
C ALA A 163 4.07 37.83 -13.61
N THR A 164 5.33 38.27 -13.57
CA THR A 164 5.77 39.59 -13.10
C THR A 164 5.27 40.70 -14.06
N PRO A 165 4.63 41.79 -13.60
CA PRO A 165 4.40 42.96 -14.44
C PRO A 165 5.65 43.85 -14.42
N SER A 166 6.28 44.04 -15.58
CA SER A 166 7.32 45.07 -15.78
C SER A 166 6.65 46.44 -15.89
N ALA A 167 6.86 47.30 -14.89
CA ALA A 167 6.32 48.65 -14.85
C ALA A 167 7.11 49.57 -15.80
N SER A 168 6.41 50.13 -16.79
CA SER A 168 6.86 51.26 -17.59
C SER A 168 6.61 52.54 -16.80
N ALA A 169 7.66 53.30 -16.49
CA ALA A 169 7.56 54.65 -15.96
C ALA A 169 8.14 55.62 -16.99
N SER A 170 7.26 56.45 -17.56
CA SER A 170 7.57 57.56 -18.45
C SER A 170 7.01 58.83 -17.81
N ARG A 171 7.89 59.67 -17.27
CA ARG A 171 7.94 61.14 -17.30
C ARG A 171 8.84 61.71 -16.22
#